data_AF-A0A380H1K8-F1
#
_entry.id   AF-A0A380H1K8-F1
#
_cell.length_a   1.000
_cell.length_b   1.000
_cell.length_c   1.000
_cell.angle_alpha   90.00
_cell.angle_beta   90.00
_cell.angle_gamma   90.00
#
_symmetry.space_group_name_H-M   'P 1'
#
loop_
_entity.id
_entity.type
_entity.pdbx_description
1 polymer ?
#
loop_
_entity_poly.entity_id
_entity_poly.type
_entity_poly.pdbx_seq_one_letter_code
_entity_poly.pdbx_strand_id
1 'polypeptide(L)'
;MGHGAFKITDAGVLKGAKAVLGFHNYPTLNVGEFAIKSGVTTSSVGRFQFQIRGKGAHAAKPEQWNDPVVVVGQLINSLQTIIS
;
A
#
# COMPACT_ATOMS: atom_id res chain seq x y z
N MET A 1 1.03 -7.49 -5.50
CA MET A 1 -0.41 -7.84 -5.51
C MET A 1 -1.11 -6.80 -6.36
N GLY A 2 -2.03 -7.20 -7.26
CA GLY A 2 -2.76 -6.26 -8.13
C GLY A 2 -2.04 -5.89 -9.44
N HIS A 3 -1.44 -6.85 -10.15
CA HIS A 3 -0.74 -6.55 -11.43
C HIS A 3 -1.39 -7.14 -12.68
N GLY A 4 -2.46 -7.94 -12.54
CA GLY A 4 -3.11 -8.60 -13.68
C GLY A 4 -3.68 -7.61 -14.69
N ALA A 5 -4.32 -6.54 -14.21
CA ALA A 5 -4.89 -5.50 -15.08
C ALA A 5 -3.85 -4.81 -15.98
N PHE A 6 -2.62 -4.62 -15.49
CA PHE A 6 -1.53 -4.07 -16.30
C PHE A 6 -1.20 -5.00 -17.46
N LYS A 7 -1.06 -6.31 -17.21
CA LYS A 7 -0.77 -7.29 -18.27
C LYS A 7 -1.86 -7.35 -19.34
N ILE A 8 -3.13 -7.26 -18.94
CA ILE A 8 -4.26 -7.22 -19.87
C ILE A 8 -4.20 -5.96 -20.75
N THR A 9 -3.90 -4.81 -20.14
CA THR A 9 -3.81 -3.53 -20.84
C THR A 9 -2.60 -3.51 -21.78
N ASP A 10 -1.43 -3.96 -21.33
CA ASP A 10 -0.19 -4.06 -22.09
C ASP A 10 -0.34 -4.96 -23.32
N ALA A 11 -1.09 -6.06 -23.18
CA ALA A 11 -1.42 -6.96 -24.28
C ALA A 11 -2.41 -6.35 -25.30
N GLY A 12 -2.93 -5.14 -25.04
CA GLY A 12 -3.82 -4.42 -25.94
C GLY A 12 -5.26 -4.93 -25.96
N VAL A 13 -5.66 -5.76 -24.98
CA VAL A 13 -6.99 -6.40 -24.92
C VAL A 13 -8.12 -5.38 -24.89
N LEU A 14 -7.87 -4.18 -24.34
CA LEU A 14 -8.88 -3.12 -24.23
C LEU A 14 -8.99 -2.22 -25.47
N LYS A 15 -8.17 -2.45 -26.52
CA LYS A 15 -8.20 -1.61 -27.74
C LYS A 15 -9.58 -1.71 -28.40
N GLY A 16 -10.24 -0.56 -28.56
CA GLY A 16 -11.57 -0.47 -29.18
C GLY A 16 -12.75 -0.68 -28.23
N ALA A 17 -12.51 -1.06 -26.96
CA ALA A 17 -13.57 -1.17 -25.96
C ALA A 17 -14.20 0.20 -25.68
N LYS A 18 -15.54 0.26 -25.61
CA LYS A 18 -16.30 1.48 -25.29
C LYS A 18 -16.56 1.65 -23.80
N ALA A 19 -16.56 0.56 -23.05
CA ALA A 19 -16.72 0.53 -21.61
C ALA A 19 -16.09 -0.75 -21.04
N VAL A 20 -15.74 -0.73 -19.76
CA VAL A 20 -15.29 -1.89 -18.99
C VAL A 20 -16.21 -2.01 -17.78
N LEU A 21 -16.78 -3.20 -17.56
CA LEU A 21 -17.60 -3.52 -16.41
C LEU A 21 -16.89 -4.58 -15.56
N GLY A 22 -16.95 -4.42 -14.25
CA GLY A 22 -16.43 -5.38 -13.28
C GLY A 22 -17.32 -5.39 -12.05
N PHE A 23 -17.37 -6.54 -11.38
CA PHE A 23 -18.09 -6.71 -10.13
C PHE A 23 -17.18 -7.40 -9.12
N HIS A 24 -17.45 -7.14 -7.84
CA HIS A 24 -16.79 -7.81 -6.73
C HIS A 24 -17.87 -8.25 -5.77
N ASN A 25 -17.76 -9.45 -5.21
CA ASN A 25 -18.67 -9.85 -4.14
C ASN A 25 -18.45 -8.93 -2.93
N TYR A 26 -19.52 -8.41 -2.36
CA TYR A 26 -19.44 -7.61 -1.15
C TYR A 26 -20.22 -8.33 -0.06
N PRO A 27 -19.56 -9.13 0.79
CA PRO A 27 -20.23 -10.10 1.66
C PRO A 27 -21.23 -9.51 2.66
N THR A 28 -21.20 -8.20 2.91
CA THR A 28 -22.10 -7.53 3.84
C THR A 28 -23.36 -6.97 3.17
N LEU A 29 -23.53 -7.10 1.84
CA LEU A 29 -24.78 -6.81 1.14
C LEU A 29 -25.69 -8.04 1.10
N ASN A 30 -27.00 -7.84 1.09
CA ASN A 30 -27.94 -8.95 0.96
C ASN A 30 -27.89 -9.53 -0.47
N VAL A 31 -28.26 -10.81 -0.59
CA VAL A 31 -28.39 -11.45 -1.90
C VAL A 31 -29.47 -10.73 -2.71
N GLY A 32 -29.14 -10.39 -3.97
CA GLY A 32 -30.02 -9.64 -4.87
C GLY A 32 -29.82 -8.13 -4.83
N GLU A 33 -29.01 -7.62 -3.91
CA GLU A 33 -28.66 -6.20 -3.85
C GLU A 33 -27.40 -5.88 -4.66
N PHE A 34 -27.42 -4.72 -5.34
CA PHE A 34 -26.27 -4.15 -6.02
C PHE A 34 -26.01 -2.74 -5.50
N ALA A 35 -24.77 -2.46 -5.12
CA ALA A 35 -24.32 -1.11 -4.77
C ALA A 35 -23.46 -0.53 -5.91
N ILE A 36 -23.82 0.66 -6.36
CA ILE A 36 -23.08 1.39 -7.41
C ILE A 36 -22.87 2.82 -6.93
N LYS A 37 -21.67 3.35 -7.16
CA LYS A 37 -21.28 4.72 -6.85
C LYS A 37 -20.55 5.32 -8.04
N SER A 38 -20.82 6.57 -8.37
CA SER A 38 -20.04 7.33 -9.35
C SER A 38 -18.72 7.82 -8.74
N GLY A 39 -17.67 7.91 -9.58
CA GLY A 39 -16.34 8.33 -9.14
C GLY A 39 -15.56 7.24 -8.40
N VAL A 40 -14.72 7.63 -7.44
CA VAL A 40 -13.81 6.71 -6.74
C VAL A 40 -14.58 5.79 -5.78
N THR A 41 -14.45 4.49 -5.99
CA THR A 41 -15.10 3.46 -5.15
C THR A 41 -14.15 2.85 -4.12
N THR A 42 -12.88 2.63 -4.46
CA THR A 42 -11.89 1.97 -3.58
C THR A 42 -10.60 2.78 -3.50
N SER A 43 -9.82 2.56 -2.43
CA SER A 43 -8.54 3.22 -2.21
C SER A 43 -7.44 2.61 -3.10
N SER A 44 -6.50 3.45 -3.55
CA SER A 44 -5.24 2.96 -4.11
C SER A 44 -4.36 2.37 -3.02
N VAL A 45 -3.59 1.33 -3.35
CA VAL A 45 -2.64 0.71 -2.40
C VAL A 45 -1.23 0.82 -2.97
N GLY A 46 -0.35 1.48 -2.21
CA GLY A 46 1.08 1.54 -2.46
C GLY A 46 1.86 0.74 -1.41
N ARG A 47 3.07 0.31 -1.76
CA ARG A 47 3.98 -0.35 -0.83
C ARG A 47 5.36 0.28 -0.93
N PHE A 48 5.97 0.53 0.22
CA PHE A 48 7.34 1.00 0.34
C PHE A 48 8.13 0.07 1.25
N GLN A 49 9.46 0.18 1.19
CA GLN A 49 10.38 -0.56 2.04
C GLN A 49 11.49 0.38 2.50
N PHE A 50 11.79 0.36 3.80
CA PHE A 50 12.93 1.04 4.37
C PHE A 50 14.02 0.03 4.71
N GLN A 51 15.25 0.30 4.30
CA GLN A 51 16.43 -0.41 4.78
C GLN A 51 17.21 0.51 5.71
N ILE A 52 17.20 0.22 7.00
CA ILE A 52 17.88 1.03 8.02
C ILE A 52 19.13 0.28 8.48
N ARG A 53 20.28 0.95 8.41
CA ARG A 53 21.57 0.40 8.83
C ARG A 53 22.10 1.22 9.99
N GLY A 54 22.31 0.55 11.11
CA GLY A 54 23.01 1.12 12.25
C GLY A 54 24.52 1.02 12.12
N LYS A 55 25.22 1.52 13.14
CA LYS A 55 26.66 1.36 13.34
C LYS A 55 26.85 0.81 14.74
N GLY A 56 27.47 -0.35 14.89
CA GLY A 56 27.82 -0.97 16.17
C GLY A 56 28.92 -0.23 16.93
N ALA A 57 28.94 -0.34 18.26
CA ALA A 57 29.99 0.19 19.13
C ALA A 57 30.15 -0.67 20.39
N HIS A 58 31.16 -0.37 21.22
CA HIS A 58 31.31 -1.00 22.52
C HIS A 58 30.08 -0.71 23.39
N ALA A 59 29.53 -1.72 24.07
CA ALA A 59 28.30 -1.58 24.87
C ALA A 59 28.34 -0.50 25.96
N ALA A 60 29.53 -0.09 26.40
CA ALA A 60 29.74 0.96 27.41
C ALA A 60 29.89 2.37 26.81
N LYS A 61 29.79 2.51 25.49
CA LYS A 61 29.94 3.78 24.74
C LYS A 61 28.74 4.01 23.80
N PRO A 62 27.52 4.16 24.34
CA PRO A 62 26.30 4.28 23.54
C PRO A 62 26.30 5.51 22.61
N GLU A 63 27.03 6.57 22.95
CA GLU A 63 27.21 7.76 22.12
C GLU A 63 27.96 7.49 20.80
N GLN A 64 28.67 6.36 20.72
CA GLN A 64 29.34 5.90 19.50
C GLN A 64 28.46 4.96 18.67
N TRP A 65 27.29 4.59 19.20
CA TRP A 65 26.33 3.66 18.61
C TRP A 65 25.28 4.41 17.78
N ASN A 66 24.93 3.87 16.60
CA ASN A 66 23.74 4.30 15.87
C ASN A 66 22.74 3.15 15.92
N ASP A 67 21.82 3.18 16.88
CA ASP A 67 20.85 2.11 17.11
C ASP A 67 19.68 2.21 16.10
N PRO A 68 19.54 1.26 15.16
CA PRO A 68 18.45 1.27 14.19
C PRO A 68 17.07 1.10 14.83
N VAL A 69 16.95 0.53 16.04
CA VAL A 69 15.67 0.34 16.73
C VAL A 69 15.07 1.70 17.12
N VAL A 70 15.90 2.60 17.65
CA VAL A 70 15.47 3.97 17.98
C VAL A 70 15.01 4.72 16.73
N VAL A 71 15.76 4.60 15.63
CA VAL A 71 15.40 5.20 14.34
C VAL A 71 14.06 4.67 13.83
N VAL A 72 13.82 3.35 13.91
CA VAL A 72 12.53 2.75 13.52
C VAL A 72 11.39 3.30 14.36
N GLY A 73 11.56 3.43 15.68
CA GLY A 73 10.53 3.98 16.57
C GLY A 73 10.12 5.41 16.19
N GLN A 74 11.10 6.27 15.93
CA GLN A 74 10.82 7.63 15.46
C GLN A 74 10.17 7.64 14.08
N LEU A 75 10.66 6.82 13.15
CA LEU A 75 10.10 6.71 11.81
C LEU A 75 8.62 6.28 11.83
N ILE A 76 8.27 5.28 12.64
CA ILE A 76 6.88 4.83 12.78
C ILE A 76 6.00 5.99 13.25
N ASN A 77 6.41 6.71 14.30
CA ASN A 77 5.65 7.84 14.83
C ASN A 77 5.46 8.92 13.75
N SER A 78 6.54 9.33 13.07
CA SER A 78 6.46 10.35 12.00
C SER A 78 5.64 9.90 10.80
N LEU A 79 5.64 8.62 10.43
CA LEU A 79 4.82 8.12 9.33
C LEU A 79 3.33 8.12 9.69
N GLN A 80 2.98 7.80 10.95
CA GLN A 80 1.59 7.82 11.39
C GLN A 80 0.98 9.23 11.36
N THR A 81 1.77 10.28 11.65
CA THR A 81 1.30 11.67 11.60
C THR A 81 1.05 12.20 10.18
N ILE A 82 1.43 11.48 9.13
CA ILE A 82 1.11 11.89 7.74
C ILE A 82 -0.39 11.69 7.46
N ILE A 83 -1.01 10.71 8.12
CA ILE A 83 -2.39 10.28 7.86
C ILE A 83 -3.32 10.65 9.04
N SER A 84 -2.83 10.57 10.28
CA SER A 84 -3.60 10.77 11.52
C SER A 84 -3.38 12.12 12.18
#